data_AF-A0A382QBI2-F1
#
_entry.id   AF-A0A382QBI2-F1
#
_cell.length_a   1.000
_cell.length_b   1.000
_cell.length_c   1.000
_cell.angle_alpha   90.00
_cell.angle_beta   90.00
_cell.angle_gamma   90.00
#
_symmetry.space_group_name_H-M   'P 1'
#
loop_
_entity.id
_entity.type
_entity.pdbx_description
1 polymer ?
#
loop_
_entity_poly.entity_id
_entity_poly.type
_entity_poly.pdbx_seq_one_letter_code
_entity_poly.pdbx_strand_id
1 'polypeptide(L)'
;MQVKSEILTIQSMLLSSKINQLRANGFDNLPQSHDFLSFTDYPNYSYSVICSYINDQIQPSSGYTDYKLIELKVKHNNDNYPIISDYFIITSGL
;
A
#
# COMPACT_ATOMS: atom_id res chain seq x y z
N MET A 1 4.32 -16.38 21.36
CA MET A 1 4.26 -14.90 21.31
C MET A 1 5.33 -14.30 20.41
N GLN A 2 6.60 -14.70 20.56
CA GLN A 2 7.73 -14.15 19.80
C GLN A 2 7.57 -14.17 18.27
N VAL A 3 7.18 -15.31 17.68
CA VAL A 3 6.98 -15.43 16.23
C VAL A 3 5.93 -14.44 15.70
N LYS A 4 4.85 -14.20 16.45
CA LYS A 4 3.81 -13.23 16.03
C LYS A 4 4.36 -11.80 15.99
N SER A 5 5.20 -11.43 16.96
CA SER A 5 5.86 -10.13 16.98
C SER A 5 6.84 -9.97 15.82
N GLU A 6 7.64 -10.99 15.50
CA GLU A 6 8.56 -10.98 14.36
C GLU A 6 7.82 -10.82 13.03
N ILE A 7 6.71 -11.54 12.82
CA ILE A 7 5.89 -11.41 11.62
C ILE A 7 5.36 -9.98 11.47
N LEU A 8 4.82 -9.40 12.54
CA LEU A 8 4.31 -8.02 12.53
C LEU A 8 5.43 -7.01 12.28
N THR A 9 6.62 -7.19 12.86
CA THR A 9 7.78 -6.34 12.60
C THR A 9 8.16 -6.35 11.11
N ILE A 10 8.20 -7.54 10.49
CA ILE A 10 8.51 -7.67 9.06
C ILE A 10 7.40 -7.03 8.21
N GLN A 11 6.12 -7.27 8.54
CA GLN A 11 5.01 -6.62 7.83
C GLN A 11 5.14 -5.08 7.87
N SER A 12 5.42 -4.50 9.05
CA SER A 12 5.58 -3.05 9.21
C SER A 12 6.77 -2.49 8.42
N MET A 13 7.89 -3.22 8.40
CA MET A 13 9.06 -2.88 7.59
C MET A 13 8.71 -2.89 6.09
N LEU A 14 8.06 -3.95 5.61
CA LEU A 14 7.64 -4.09 4.21
C LEU A 14 6.63 -3.01 3.80
N LEU A 15 5.66 -2.73 4.67
CA LEU A 15 4.68 -1.67 4.49
C LEU A 15 5.37 -0.32 4.32
N SER A 16 6.25 0.05 5.26
CA SER A 16 6.99 1.32 5.22
C SER A 16 7.87 1.43 3.97
N SER A 17 8.60 0.36 3.63
CA SER A 17 9.45 0.32 2.44
C SER A 17 8.64 0.53 1.15
N LYS A 18 7.49 -0.15 1.03
CA LYS A 18 6.62 -0.07 -0.14
C LYS A 18 5.92 1.29 -0.24
N ILE A 19 5.51 1.91 0.86
CA ILE A 19 5.01 3.29 0.88
C ILE A 19 6.07 4.25 0.31
N ASN A 20 7.31 4.13 0.77
CA ASN A 20 8.40 4.99 0.30
C ASN A 20 8.68 4.78 -1.19
N GLN A 21 8.66 3.53 -1.67
CA GLN A 21 8.78 3.22 -3.10
C GLN A 21 7.66 3.88 -3.92
N LEU A 22 6.41 3.74 -3.48
CA LEU A 22 5.25 4.32 -4.18
C LEU A 22 5.30 5.86 -4.20
N ARG A 23 5.74 6.48 -3.10
CA ARG A 23 5.96 7.93 -3.05
C ARG A 23 7.08 8.38 -3.97
N ALA A 24 8.18 7.63 -4.04
CA ALA A 24 9.31 7.95 -4.90
C ALA A 24 8.98 7.83 -6.40
N ASN A 25 8.07 6.93 -6.78
CA ASN A 25 7.59 6.81 -8.16
C ASN A 25 6.86 8.08 -8.64
N GLY A 26 6.24 8.82 -7.72
CA GLY A 26 5.44 10.00 -8.03
C GLY A 26 4.07 9.66 -8.62
N PHE A 27 3.25 10.69 -8.79
CA PHE A 27 1.83 10.56 -9.14
C PHE A 27 1.55 9.77 -10.43
N ASP A 28 2.35 10.00 -11.49
CA ASP A 28 2.10 9.39 -12.80
C ASP A 28 2.52 7.93 -12.89
N ASN A 29 3.53 7.52 -12.11
CA ASN A 29 4.10 6.17 -12.15
C ASN A 29 3.60 5.25 -11.02
N LEU A 30 2.42 5.55 -10.48
CA LEU A 30 1.79 4.67 -9.51
C LEU A 30 1.24 3.42 -10.20
N PRO A 31 1.41 2.22 -9.60
CA PRO A 31 0.85 1.00 -10.13
C PRO A 31 -0.68 1.05 -10.12
N GLN A 32 -1.29 0.30 -11.03
CA GLN A 32 -2.74 0.10 -11.00
C GLN A 32 -3.15 -0.69 -9.75
N SER A 33 -4.40 -0.51 -9.33
CA SER A 33 -4.98 -1.28 -8.24
C SER A 33 -4.89 -2.77 -8.53
N HIS A 34 -4.44 -3.54 -7.54
CA HIS A 34 -4.32 -4.98 -7.65
C HIS A 34 -4.51 -5.64 -6.27
N ASP A 35 -4.98 -6.89 -6.31
CA ASP A 35 -5.10 -7.74 -5.13
C ASP A 35 -3.73 -8.17 -4.58
N PHE A 36 -3.71 -9.07 -3.59
CA PHE A 36 -2.47 -9.50 -2.96
C PHE A 36 -1.51 -10.19 -3.94
N LEU A 37 -0.35 -9.57 -4.14
CA LEU A 37 0.80 -10.11 -4.86
C LEU A 37 1.96 -10.34 -3.88
N SER A 38 2.71 -11.42 -4.07
CA SER A 38 3.84 -11.73 -3.19
C SER A 38 5.01 -10.77 -3.37
N PHE A 39 5.71 -10.47 -2.27
CA PHE A 39 6.99 -9.77 -2.34
C PHE A 39 8.06 -10.72 -2.90
N THR A 40 8.86 -10.26 -3.86
CA THR A 40 9.93 -11.06 -4.49
C THR A 40 10.94 -11.56 -3.46
N ASP A 41 11.44 -10.67 -2.59
CA ASP A 41 12.44 -11.02 -1.57
C ASP A 41 11.83 -11.62 -0.29
N TYR A 42 10.51 -11.55 -0.15
CA TYR A 42 9.77 -12.02 1.02
C TYR A 42 8.53 -12.83 0.59
N PRO A 43 8.71 -14.01 -0.03
CA PRO A 43 7.61 -14.74 -0.69
C PRO A 43 6.51 -15.20 0.25
N ASN A 44 6.77 -15.27 1.56
CA ASN A 44 5.77 -15.56 2.60
C ASN A 44 4.85 -14.37 2.92
N TYR A 45 5.11 -13.21 2.32
CA TYR A 45 4.36 -11.99 2.52
C TYR A 45 3.80 -11.53 1.18
N SER A 46 2.63 -10.90 1.24
CA SER A 46 1.98 -10.33 0.06
C SER A 46 1.48 -8.93 0.36
N TYR A 47 1.34 -8.11 -0.69
CA TYR A 47 0.78 -6.77 -0.61
C TYR A 47 -0.29 -6.53 -1.66
N SER A 48 -1.29 -5.72 -1.33
CA SER A 48 -2.29 -5.23 -2.27
C SER A 48 -2.23 -3.71 -2.30
N VAL A 49 -2.44 -3.13 -3.47
CA VAL A 49 -2.51 -1.67 -3.65
C VAL A 49 -3.88 -1.33 -4.20
N ILE A 50 -4.57 -0.37 -3.58
CA ILE A 50 -5.77 0.25 -4.13
C ILE A 50 -5.44 1.71 -4.37
N CYS A 51 -5.58 2.14 -5.63
CA CYS A 51 -5.40 3.51 -6.08
C CYS A 51 -6.74 4.07 -6.54
N SER A 52 -7.18 5.14 -5.91
CA SER A 52 -8.43 5.83 -6.22
C SER A 52 -8.20 7.33 -6.37
N TYR A 53 -8.83 7.96 -7.36
CA TYR A 53 -8.82 9.41 -7.47
C TYR A 53 -9.73 10.03 -6.40
N ILE A 54 -9.28 11.12 -5.79
CA ILE A 54 -10.04 11.89 -4.80
C ILE A 54 -10.07 13.37 -5.17
N ASN A 55 -11.06 14.12 -4.72
CA ASN A 55 -11.08 15.58 -4.87
C ASN A 55 -10.34 16.30 -3.73
N ASP A 56 -10.35 17.63 -3.77
CA ASP A 56 -9.79 18.55 -2.76
C ASP A 56 -10.45 18.43 -1.37
N GLN A 57 -11.59 17.73 -1.28
CA GLN A 57 -12.31 17.41 -0.04
C GLN A 57 -12.07 15.96 0.43
N ILE A 58 -11.09 15.27 -0.17
CA ILE A 58 -10.72 13.88 0.14
C ILE A 58 -11.90 12.92 -0.12
N GLN A 59 -12.81 13.28 -1.03
CA GLN A 59 -13.91 12.42 -1.44
C GLN A 59 -13.56 11.65 -2.71
N PRO A 60 -13.96 10.37 -2.85
CA PRO A 60 -13.78 9.60 -4.07
C PRO A 60 -14.34 10.36 -5.29
N SER A 61 -13.55 10.43 -6.35
CA SER A 61 -13.93 11.03 -7.62
C SER A 61 -13.98 9.96 -8.71
N SER A 62 -15.00 10.00 -9.56
CA SER A 62 -15.12 9.15 -10.75
C SER A 62 -14.26 9.63 -11.92
N GLY A 63 -13.79 10.89 -11.87
CA GLY A 63 -12.91 11.49 -12.87
C GLY A 63 -11.47 11.60 -12.38
N TYR A 64 -10.56 11.84 -13.33
CA TYR A 64 -9.17 12.18 -13.04
C TYR A 64 -9.09 13.48 -12.24
N THR A 65 -8.36 13.45 -11.14
CA THR A 65 -8.06 14.61 -10.28
C THR A 65 -6.57 14.65 -10.01
N ASP A 66 -6.09 15.75 -9.44
CA ASP A 66 -4.69 15.92 -9.03
C ASP A 66 -4.32 15.17 -7.76
N TYR A 67 -5.23 14.37 -7.20
CA TYR A 67 -5.05 13.65 -5.94
C TYR A 67 -5.39 12.17 -6.11
N LYS A 68 -4.46 11.31 -5.72
CA LYS A 68 -4.68 9.86 -5.60
C LYS A 68 -4.59 9.45 -4.15
N LEU A 69 -5.62 8.78 -3.65
CA LEU A 69 -5.58 8.05 -2.39
C LEU A 69 -5.08 6.64 -2.66
N ILE A 70 -3.98 6.30 -2.01
CA ILE A 70 -3.39 4.96 -2.05
C ILE A 70 -3.66 4.27 -0.73
N GLU A 71 -4.33 3.13 -0.77
CA GLU A 71 -4.41 2.19 0.34
C GLU A 71 -3.47 1.02 0.05
N LEU A 72 -2.51 0.79 0.94
CA LEU A 72 -1.57 -0.31 0.85
C LEU A 72 -1.82 -1.27 2.02
N LYS A 73 -1.99 -2.55 1.70
CA LYS A 73 -2.13 -3.62 2.70
C LYS A 73 -0.99 -4.59 2.58
N VAL A 74 -0.51 -5.09 3.71
CA VAL A 74 0.53 -6.12 3.80
C VAL A 74 0.05 -7.25 4.69
N LYS A 75 0.13 -8.47 4.19
CA LYS A 75 -0.22 -9.69 4.93
C LYS A 75 0.92 -10.70 4.90
N HIS A 76 1.00 -11.52 5.93
CA HIS A 76 1.65 -12.82 5.83
C HIS A 76 0.70 -13.79 5.11
N ASN A 77 1.22 -14.74 4.33
CA ASN A 77 0.42 -15.69 3.56
C ASN A 77 -0.27 -16.77 4.42
N ASN A 78 -0.05 -16.73 5.73
CA ASN A 78 -0.76 -17.54 6.71
C ASN A 78 -1.84 -16.66 7.36
N ASP A 79 -3.09 -17.06 7.21
CA ASP A 79 -4.26 -16.30 7.64
C ASP A 79 -4.40 -16.17 9.17
N ASN A 80 -3.58 -16.87 9.96
CA ASN A 80 -3.51 -16.70 11.41
C ASN A 80 -2.88 -15.37 11.85
N TYR A 81 -2.28 -14.62 10.92
CA TYR A 81 -1.68 -13.32 11.20
C TYR A 81 -2.54 -12.21 10.60
N PRO A 82 -2.72 -11.09 11.31
CA PRO A 82 -3.55 -10.01 10.82
C PRO A 82 -2.91 -9.34 9.60
N ILE A 83 -3.76 -8.79 8.76
CA ILE A 83 -3.36 -7.87 7.70
C ILE A 83 -3.12 -6.51 8.36
N ILE A 84 -2.01 -5.86 8.02
CA ILE A 84 -1.79 -4.46 8.38
C ILE A 84 -1.96 -3.60 7.14
N SER A 85 -2.36 -2.35 7.33
CA SER A 85 -2.60 -1.43 6.22
C SER A 85 -2.28 0.00 6.61
N ASP A 86 -1.98 0.81 5.62
CA ASP A 86 -1.84 2.24 5.74
C ASP A 86 -2.37 2.92 4.48
N TYR A 87 -2.71 4.21 4.59
CA TYR A 87 -3.17 5.02 3.49
C TYR A 87 -2.39 6.32 3.41
N PHE A 88 -2.18 6.79 2.18
CA PHE A 88 -1.54 8.08 1.94
C PHE A 88 -2.05 8.70 0.66
N ILE A 89 -1.95 10.02 0.59
CA ILE A 89 -2.34 10.80 -0.58
C ILE A 89 -1.06 11.19 -1.33
N ILE A 90 -1.08 11.01 -2.65
CA ILE A 90 -0.10 11.58 -3.57
C ILE A 90 -0.80 12.59 -4.44
N THR A 91 -0.15 13.72 -4.69
CA THR A 91 -0.63 14.75 -5.58
C THR A 91 0.24 14.83 -6.83
N SER A 92 -0.36 15.23 -7.96
CA SER A 92 0.34 15.49 -9.23
C SER A 92 1.15 16.79 -9.22
N GLY A 93 1.23 17.46 -8.07
CA GLY A 93 1.61 18.86 -7.87
C GLY A 93 2.38 19.53 -9.02
N LEU A 94 1.78 20.60 -9.54
CA LEU A 94 2.55 21.74 -10.06
C LEU A 94 3.30 22.43 -8.92
#